data_AF-A0A5C7TIM9-F1
#
_entry.id   AF-A0A5C7TIM9-F1
#
_cell.length_a   1.000
_cell.length_b   1.000
_cell.length_c   1.000
_cell.angle_alpha   90.00
_cell.angle_beta   90.00
_cell.angle_gamma   90.00
#
_symmetry.space_group_name_H-M   'P 1'
#
loop_
_entity.id
_entity.type
_entity.pdbx_description
1 polymer ?
#
loop_
_entity_poly.entity_id
_entity_poly.type
_entity_poly.pdbx_seq_one_letter_code
_entity_poly.pdbx_strand_id
1 'polypeptide(L)'
;MSKSAFERLLNMQNVKPQTEHEQFQARIDEWLICLEQFYKSLELWLAPYIVKGLVTYAYKDHPLDDFDIDYTAKVLVVSFAEHQLTFEPNGTDLASRSARGSVSMTCSNSRISFSLTTQNIEHEHQHYFVEGEQANWVWQIWTKKSAEWVRAEFNEENFFHALTDVLNS
;
A
#
# COMPACT_ATOMS: atom_id res chain seq x y z
N MET A 1 31.27 -14.12 -25.47
CA MET A 1 30.40 -14.09 -24.28
C MET A 1 31.25 -14.07 -23.02
N SER A 2 30.90 -13.30 -22.00
CA SER A 2 31.62 -13.28 -20.72
C SER A 2 31.15 -14.43 -19.82
N LYS A 3 32.02 -14.85 -18.89
CA LYS A 3 31.69 -15.83 -17.83
C LYS A 3 30.43 -15.43 -17.05
N SER A 4 30.28 -14.13 -16.77
CA SER A 4 29.08 -13.58 -16.11
C SER A 4 27.79 -13.71 -16.91
N ALA A 5 27.85 -13.61 -18.24
CA ALA A 5 26.69 -13.84 -19.11
C ALA A 5 26.31 -15.33 -19.17
N PHE A 6 27.30 -16.21 -19.11
CA PHE A 6 27.09 -17.66 -19.09
C PHE A 6 26.54 -18.16 -17.75
N GLU A 7 27.05 -17.65 -16.63
CA GLU A 7 26.53 -17.95 -15.28
C GLU A 7 25.10 -17.46 -15.10
N ARG A 8 24.73 -16.30 -15.69
CA ARG A 8 23.33 -15.86 -15.75
C ARG A 8 22.44 -16.85 -16.49
N LEU A 9 22.86 -17.34 -17.65
CA LEU A 9 22.11 -18.32 -18.43
C LEU A 9 21.92 -19.65 -17.67
N LEU A 10 22.96 -20.12 -16.98
CA LEU A 10 22.87 -21.34 -16.17
C LEU A 10 21.92 -21.18 -14.98
N ASN A 11 21.91 -20.00 -14.34
CA ASN A 11 21.00 -19.72 -13.24
C ASN A 11 19.55 -19.57 -13.70
N MET A 12 19.30 -18.99 -14.89
CA MET A 12 17.95 -18.90 -15.47
C MET A 12 17.34 -20.27 -15.78
N GLN A 13 18.16 -21.30 -16.04
CA GLN A 13 17.66 -22.67 -16.29
C GLN A 13 17.41 -23.49 -15.02
N ASN A 14 17.95 -23.06 -13.86
CA ASN A 14 17.79 -23.75 -12.58
C ASN A 14 16.67 -23.19 -11.70
N VAL A 15 16.08 -22.05 -12.07
CA VAL A 15 14.86 -21.56 -11.43
C VAL A 15 13.69 -22.34 -12.01
N LYS A 16 13.10 -23.23 -11.21
CA LYS A 16 11.78 -23.79 -11.55
C LYS A 16 10.85 -22.60 -11.74
N PRO A 17 10.15 -22.48 -12.89
CA PRO A 17 9.15 -21.42 -13.05
C PRO A 17 8.14 -21.59 -11.92
N GLN A 18 8.01 -20.57 -11.07
CA GLN A 18 6.95 -20.53 -10.08
C GLN A 18 5.62 -20.64 -10.81
N THR A 19 4.72 -21.43 -10.25
CA THR A 19 3.33 -21.44 -10.72
C THR A 19 2.73 -20.05 -10.58
N GLU A 20 1.75 -19.73 -11.42
CA GLU A 20 1.04 -18.45 -11.39
C GLU A 20 0.48 -18.17 -9.98
N HIS A 21 -0.05 -19.21 -9.32
CA HIS A 21 -0.52 -19.17 -7.93
C HIS A 21 0.58 -18.80 -6.92
N GLU A 22 1.77 -19.39 -7.02
CA GLU A 22 2.90 -19.06 -6.14
C GLU A 22 3.37 -17.61 -6.32
N GLN A 23 3.33 -17.11 -7.57
CA GLN A 23 3.65 -15.72 -7.86
C GLN A 23 2.61 -14.80 -7.20
N PHE A 24 1.32 -15.08 -7.35
CA PHE A 24 0.25 -14.28 -6.74
C PHE A 24 0.34 -14.27 -5.21
N GLN A 25 0.56 -15.41 -4.57
CA GLN A 25 0.74 -15.48 -3.12
C GLN A 25 1.89 -14.57 -2.66
N ALA A 26 3.03 -14.60 -3.37
CA ALA A 26 4.16 -13.72 -3.04
C ALA A 26 3.81 -12.22 -3.19
N ARG A 27 2.90 -11.86 -4.12
CA ARG A 27 2.41 -10.48 -4.27
C ARG A 27 1.55 -10.06 -3.08
N ILE A 28 0.67 -10.93 -2.63
CA ILE A 28 -0.19 -10.71 -1.46
C ILE A 28 0.68 -10.56 -0.21
N ASP A 29 1.64 -11.46 0.01
CA ASP A 29 2.54 -11.42 1.16
C ASP A 29 3.33 -10.11 1.20
N GLU A 30 3.88 -9.66 0.06
CA GLU A 30 4.59 -8.39 -0.04
C GLU A 30 3.67 -7.19 0.25
N TRP A 31 2.46 -7.18 -0.28
CA TRP A 31 1.49 -6.11 -0.02
C TRP A 31 1.09 -6.05 1.45
N LEU A 32 0.88 -7.20 2.11
CA LEU A 32 0.60 -7.27 3.55
C LEU A 32 1.76 -6.73 4.38
N ILE A 33 3.01 -6.99 3.99
CA ILE A 33 4.20 -6.40 4.64
C ILE A 33 4.19 -4.88 4.49
N CYS A 34 3.91 -4.35 3.30
CA CYS A 34 3.82 -2.92 3.06
C CYS A 34 2.64 -2.26 3.81
N LEU A 35 1.53 -2.98 3.96
CA LEU A 35 0.37 -2.54 4.75
C LEU A 35 0.71 -2.45 6.25
N GLU A 36 1.46 -3.41 6.78
CA GLU A 36 1.94 -3.35 8.16
C GLU A 36 2.88 -2.14 8.38
N GLN A 37 3.77 -1.86 7.42
CA GLN A 37 4.63 -0.67 7.47
C GLN A 37 3.82 0.63 7.42
N PHE A 38 2.78 0.68 6.58
CA PHE A 38 1.85 1.81 6.53
C PHE A 38 1.20 2.06 7.89
N TYR A 39 0.67 1.02 8.54
CA TYR A 39 0.07 1.15 9.86
C TYR A 39 1.08 1.54 10.94
N LYS A 40 2.31 1.02 10.91
CA LYS A 40 3.38 1.47 11.82
C LYS A 40 3.69 2.96 11.68
N SER A 41 3.66 3.51 10.45
CA SER A 41 3.80 4.96 10.24
C SER A 41 2.67 5.73 10.92
N LEU A 42 1.42 5.30 10.74
CA LEU A 42 0.28 5.94 11.39
C LEU A 42 0.35 5.87 12.92
N GLU A 43 0.70 4.70 13.48
CA GLU A 43 0.89 4.53 14.92
C GLU A 43 1.98 5.45 15.46
N LEU A 44 3.11 5.57 14.75
CA LEU A 44 4.21 6.44 15.13
C LEU A 44 3.77 7.91 15.16
N TRP A 45 3.10 8.38 14.11
CA TRP A 45 2.63 9.77 14.01
C TRP A 45 1.50 10.08 15.01
N LEU A 46 0.67 9.09 15.34
CA LEU A 46 -0.42 9.25 16.30
C LEU A 46 -0.01 9.01 17.77
N ALA A 47 1.16 8.42 18.01
CA ALA A 47 1.65 8.07 19.35
C ALA A 47 1.59 9.22 20.37
N PRO A 48 1.97 10.47 20.04
CA PRO A 48 1.89 11.59 21.00
C PRO A 48 0.46 11.88 21.48
N TYR A 49 -0.54 11.60 20.66
CA TYR A 49 -1.95 11.83 20.97
C TYR A 49 -2.57 10.63 21.72
N ILE A 50 -2.09 9.42 21.42
CA ILE A 50 -2.45 8.20 22.15
C ILE A 50 -1.99 8.28 23.60
N VAL A 51 -0.75 8.70 23.85
CA VAL A 51 -0.20 8.86 25.21
C VAL A 51 -1.01 9.88 26.03
N LYS A 52 -1.58 10.89 25.38
CA LYS A 52 -2.44 11.90 26.01
C LYS A 52 -3.90 11.45 26.20
N GLY A 53 -4.27 10.25 25.73
CA GLY A 53 -5.64 9.75 25.75
C GLY A 53 -6.58 10.48 24.79
N LEU A 54 -6.05 11.21 23.81
CA LEU A 54 -6.84 11.96 22.83
C LEU A 54 -7.25 11.10 21.63
N VAL A 55 -6.46 10.06 21.36
CA VAL A 55 -6.65 9.13 20.24
C VAL A 55 -6.60 7.71 20.80
N THR A 56 -7.49 6.86 20.29
CA THR A 56 -7.46 5.41 20.48
C THR A 56 -7.46 4.73 19.13
N TYR A 57 -6.95 3.50 19.06
CA TYR A 57 -7.03 2.71 17.85
C TYR A 57 -7.36 1.25 18.15
N ALA A 58 -7.93 0.57 17.15
CA ALA A 58 -8.22 -0.85 17.19
C ALA A 58 -8.04 -1.46 15.80
N TYR A 59 -7.62 -2.73 15.77
CA TYR A 59 -7.56 -3.52 14.56
C TYR A 59 -8.75 -4.47 14.48
N LYS A 60 -9.27 -4.66 13.26
CA LYS A 60 -10.30 -5.65 12.95
C LYS A 60 -9.85 -6.51 11.77
N ASP A 61 -10.21 -7.78 11.78
CA ASP A 61 -9.99 -8.64 10.61
C ASP A 61 -10.92 -8.24 9.47
N HIS A 62 -10.35 -8.21 8.27
CA HIS A 62 -11.05 -7.89 7.03
C HIS A 62 -10.69 -8.94 5.98
N PRO A 63 -11.61 -9.87 5.67
CA PRO A 63 -11.39 -10.86 4.63
C PRO A 63 -11.38 -10.19 3.27
N LEU A 64 -10.43 -10.58 2.44
CA LEU A 64 -10.29 -10.13 1.06
C LEU A 64 -10.14 -11.37 0.17
N ASP A 65 -10.69 -11.26 -1.03
CA ASP A 65 -10.65 -12.28 -2.08
C ASP A 65 -10.10 -11.60 -3.33
N ASP A 66 -8.83 -11.89 -3.64
CA ASP A 66 -8.20 -11.47 -4.88
C ASP A 66 -7.82 -12.71 -5.69
N PHE A 67 -8.39 -12.86 -6.90
CA PHE A 67 -7.99 -13.89 -7.87
C PHE A 67 -8.05 -15.33 -7.33
N ASP A 68 -9.17 -15.69 -6.68
CA ASP A 68 -9.38 -17.02 -6.08
C ASP A 68 -8.39 -17.34 -4.94
N ILE A 69 -7.76 -16.31 -4.36
CA ILE A 69 -6.93 -16.43 -3.15
C ILE A 69 -7.59 -15.64 -2.03
N ASP A 70 -8.14 -16.37 -1.06
CA ASP A 70 -8.66 -15.82 0.18
C ASP A 70 -7.52 -15.47 1.14
N TYR A 71 -7.54 -14.25 1.66
CA TYR A 71 -6.64 -13.84 2.73
C TYR A 71 -7.32 -12.84 3.66
N THR A 72 -6.66 -12.49 4.76
CA THR A 72 -7.18 -11.53 5.73
C THR A 72 -6.19 -10.41 5.93
N ALA A 73 -6.64 -9.18 5.72
CA ALA A 73 -5.92 -7.98 6.10
C ALA A 73 -6.53 -7.39 7.38
N LYS A 74 -5.81 -6.48 8.03
CA LYS A 74 -6.35 -5.75 9.18
C LYS A 74 -6.94 -4.44 8.69
N VAL A 75 -8.12 -4.08 9.18
CA VAL A 75 -8.66 -2.71 9.16
C VAL A 75 -8.17 -2.00 10.41
N LEU A 76 -7.56 -0.83 10.25
CA LEU A 76 -7.23 0.05 11.36
C LEU A 76 -8.37 1.04 11.57
N VAL A 77 -8.91 1.07 12.79
CA VAL A 77 -9.92 2.04 13.22
C VAL A 77 -9.26 2.99 14.21
N VAL A 78 -9.30 4.28 13.94
CA VAL A 78 -8.78 5.33 14.82
C VAL A 78 -9.93 6.20 15.30
N SER A 79 -10.06 6.37 16.61
CA SER A 79 -11.12 7.15 17.25
C SER A 79 -10.54 8.29 18.06
N PHE A 80 -11.07 9.50 17.86
CA PHE A 80 -10.71 10.71 18.59
C PHE A 80 -11.90 11.66 18.64
N ALA A 81 -12.11 12.28 19.80
CA ALA A 81 -13.32 13.05 20.07
C ALA A 81 -14.59 12.29 19.64
N GLU A 82 -15.41 12.87 18.77
CA GLU A 82 -16.65 12.26 18.22
C GLU A 82 -16.43 11.66 16.83
N HIS A 83 -15.19 11.60 16.35
CA HIS A 83 -14.85 11.11 15.02
C HIS A 83 -14.25 9.70 15.06
N GLN A 84 -14.53 8.96 13.99
CA GLN A 84 -13.96 7.65 13.74
C GLN A 84 -13.45 7.60 12.31
N LEU A 85 -12.15 7.34 12.18
CA LEU A 85 -11.50 7.04 10.92
C LEU A 85 -11.39 5.54 10.76
N THR A 86 -11.70 5.06 9.57
CA THR A 86 -11.48 3.66 9.18
C THR A 86 -10.50 3.64 8.03
N PHE A 87 -9.41 2.89 8.18
CA PHE A 87 -8.41 2.62 7.16
C PHE A 87 -8.63 1.20 6.65
N GLU A 88 -9.40 1.09 5.57
CA GLU A 88 -9.82 -0.17 4.97
C GLU A 88 -8.89 -0.56 3.81
N PRO A 89 -8.19 -1.70 3.89
CA PRO A 89 -7.39 -2.19 2.77
C PRO A 89 -8.33 -2.69 1.65
N ASN A 90 -8.13 -2.25 0.41
CA ASN A 90 -8.97 -2.65 -0.74
C ASN A 90 -8.35 -3.80 -1.55
N GLY A 91 -7.37 -4.50 -1.00
CA GLY A 91 -6.65 -5.57 -1.69
C GLY A 91 -5.60 -5.10 -2.69
N THR A 92 -5.16 -6.05 -3.51
CA THR A 92 -4.04 -5.90 -4.43
C THR A 92 -4.52 -5.52 -5.83
N ASP A 93 -3.86 -4.54 -6.45
CA ASP A 93 -4.10 -4.25 -7.88
C ASP A 93 -3.20 -5.16 -8.71
N LEU A 94 -3.66 -6.39 -8.92
CA LEU A 94 -2.85 -7.40 -9.61
C LEU A 94 -2.72 -7.14 -11.12
N ALA A 95 -3.64 -6.38 -11.71
CA ALA A 95 -3.58 -5.98 -13.12
C ALA A 95 -2.52 -4.90 -13.36
N SER A 96 -2.27 -4.05 -12.35
CA SER A 96 -1.26 -3.02 -12.44
C SER A 96 0.16 -3.55 -12.19
N ARG A 97 1.10 -3.08 -13.02
CA ARG A 97 2.54 -3.28 -12.83
C ARG A 97 3.17 -2.21 -11.94
N SER A 98 2.53 -1.05 -11.83
CA SER A 98 3.03 0.13 -11.12
C SER A 98 2.33 0.35 -9.78
N ALA A 99 1.22 -0.34 -9.52
CA ALA A 99 0.50 -0.35 -8.26
C ALA A 99 0.42 -1.77 -7.68
N ARG A 100 0.53 -1.89 -6.36
CA ARG A 100 0.51 -3.17 -5.65
C ARG A 100 -0.75 -3.39 -4.83
N GLY A 101 -1.39 -2.31 -4.41
CA GLY A 101 -2.65 -2.33 -3.67
C GLY A 101 -2.99 -0.97 -3.12
N SER A 102 -4.11 -0.87 -2.40
CA SER A 102 -4.57 0.41 -1.86
C SER A 102 -5.23 0.29 -0.49
N VAL A 103 -5.28 1.41 0.23
CA VAL A 103 -6.01 1.58 1.48
C VAL A 103 -6.92 2.79 1.32
N SER A 104 -8.13 2.73 1.83
CA SER A 104 -9.03 3.87 1.90
C SER A 104 -9.21 4.34 3.33
N MET A 105 -9.00 5.63 3.55
CA MET A 105 -9.37 6.29 4.81
C MET A 105 -10.74 6.93 4.64
N THR A 106 -11.67 6.56 5.51
CA THR A 106 -13.02 7.11 5.53
C THR A 106 -13.33 7.74 6.89
N CYS A 107 -13.93 8.93 6.87
CA CYS A 107 -14.61 9.53 8.03
C CYS A 107 -15.97 10.05 7.55
N SER A 108 -17.06 9.66 8.19
CA SER A 108 -18.41 10.11 7.81
C SER A 108 -18.69 9.88 6.31
N ASN A 109 -18.76 10.94 5.49
CA ASN A 109 -19.03 10.87 4.05
C ASN A 109 -17.79 11.13 3.18
N SER A 110 -16.62 11.22 3.79
CA SER A 110 -15.38 11.67 3.16
C SER A 110 -14.41 10.52 3.02
N ARG A 111 -13.74 10.43 1.87
CA ARG A 111 -12.83 9.33 1.54
C ARG A 111 -11.55 9.85 0.91
N ILE A 112 -10.42 9.36 1.39
CA ILE A 112 -9.09 9.52 0.81
C ILE A 112 -8.55 8.13 0.45
N SER A 113 -7.84 8.04 -0.66
CA SER A 113 -7.20 6.79 -1.08
C SER A 113 -5.70 6.88 -0.93
N PHE A 114 -5.09 5.80 -0.46
CA PHE A 114 -3.64 5.60 -0.40
C PHE A 114 -3.30 4.47 -1.36
N SER A 115 -2.36 4.69 -2.27
CA SER A 115 -1.96 3.68 -3.24
C SER A 115 -0.50 3.33 -3.06
N LEU A 116 -0.19 2.04 -3.08
CA LEU A 116 1.17 1.53 -3.02
C LEU A 116 1.71 1.43 -4.44
N THR A 117 2.68 2.26 -4.79
CA THR A 117 3.20 2.37 -6.15
C THR A 117 4.72 2.28 -6.20
N THR A 118 5.32 2.02 -7.36
CA THR A 118 6.78 2.09 -7.50
C THR A 118 7.25 3.55 -7.56
N GLN A 119 8.46 3.84 -7.06
CA GLN A 119 9.00 5.20 -7.05
C GLN A 119 9.31 5.77 -8.46
N ASN A 120 9.47 4.92 -9.48
CA ASN A 120 9.87 5.27 -10.86
C ASN A 120 8.70 5.20 -11.86
N ILE A 121 7.65 6.00 -11.65
CA ILE A 121 6.49 6.04 -12.57
C ILE A 121 6.78 6.88 -13.83
N GLU A 122 7.88 7.65 -13.88
CA GLU A 122 8.19 8.56 -15.00
C GLU A 122 8.57 7.86 -16.32
N HIS A 123 8.80 6.54 -16.29
CA HIS A 123 9.07 5.74 -17.49
C HIS A 123 7.95 4.72 -17.72
N GLU A 124 6.72 5.21 -17.91
CA GLU A 124 5.52 4.42 -18.24
C GLU A 124 5.63 3.67 -19.59
N HIS A 125 6.69 3.93 -20.37
CA HIS A 125 7.01 3.21 -21.60
C HIS A 125 8.43 2.65 -21.53
N GLN A 126 8.53 1.32 -21.55
CA GLN A 126 9.76 0.54 -21.76
C GLN A 126 10.69 0.33 -20.54
N HIS A 127 10.21 -0.35 -19.50
CA HIS A 127 11.12 -1.21 -18.74
C HIS A 127 10.53 -2.61 -18.58
N TYR A 128 11.17 -3.57 -19.26
CA TYR A 128 11.09 -4.96 -18.89
C TYR A 128 11.69 -5.06 -17.48
N PHE A 129 10.90 -5.43 -16.48
CA PHE A 129 11.46 -5.81 -15.18
C PHE A 129 12.45 -6.93 -15.41
N VAL A 130 13.71 -6.70 -15.08
CA VAL A 130 14.70 -7.76 -14.95
C VAL A 130 14.30 -8.54 -13.70
N GLU A 131 13.97 -9.83 -13.84
CA GLU A 131 13.77 -10.72 -12.70
C GLU A 131 14.92 -10.55 -11.71
N GLY A 132 14.63 -10.01 -10.52
CA GLY A 132 15.61 -9.84 -9.43
C GLY A 132 15.81 -8.42 -8.89
N GLU A 133 15.27 -7.36 -9.52
CA GLU A 133 15.24 -6.04 -8.87
C GLU A 133 14.03 -5.94 -7.92
N GLN A 134 14.30 -5.82 -6.62
CA GLN A 134 13.27 -5.50 -5.63
C GLN A 134 12.70 -4.12 -5.94
N ALA A 135 11.41 -4.06 -6.27
CA ALA A 135 10.73 -2.80 -6.50
C ALA A 135 10.73 -1.96 -5.21
N ASN A 136 11.14 -0.69 -5.31
CA ASN A 136 11.02 0.24 -4.18
C ASN A 136 9.58 0.76 -4.14
N TRP A 137 8.74 0.08 -3.35
CA TRP A 137 7.34 0.43 -3.15
C TRP A 137 7.21 1.64 -2.20
N VAL A 138 6.44 2.63 -2.62
CA VAL A 138 6.16 3.85 -1.86
C VAL A 138 4.66 4.08 -1.80
N TRP A 139 4.17 4.49 -0.63
CA TRP A 139 2.78 4.90 -0.48
C TRP A 139 2.59 6.32 -1.00
N GLN A 140 1.47 6.54 -1.67
CA GLN A 140 1.05 7.84 -2.20
C GLN A 140 -0.37 8.14 -1.72
N ILE A 141 -0.63 9.40 -1.43
CA ILE A 141 -1.94 9.90 -1.00
C ILE A 141 -2.65 10.51 -2.21
N TRP A 142 -3.87 10.07 -2.46
CA TRP A 142 -4.77 10.58 -3.47
C TRP A 142 -5.94 11.28 -2.81
N THR A 143 -6.00 12.61 -2.99
CA THR A 143 -7.07 13.47 -2.49
C THR A 143 -7.84 14.06 -3.65
N LYS A 144 -9.14 14.32 -3.47
CA LYS A 144 -9.94 15.01 -4.47
C LYS A 144 -10.09 16.46 -4.06
N LYS A 145 -9.42 17.37 -4.77
CA LYS A 145 -9.60 18.82 -4.60
C LYS A 145 -10.50 19.32 -5.73
N SER A 146 -11.76 19.61 -5.38
CA SER A 146 -12.83 19.98 -6.32
C SER A 146 -13.11 18.89 -7.38
N ALA A 147 -12.55 19.03 -8.59
CA ALA A 147 -12.73 18.12 -9.71
C ALA A 147 -11.45 17.33 -10.07
N GLU A 148 -10.31 17.65 -9.44
CA GLU A 148 -9.02 17.06 -9.76
C GLU A 148 -8.52 16.15 -8.65
N TRP A 149 -7.89 15.05 -9.04
CA TRP A 149 -7.19 14.16 -8.14
C TRP A 149 -5.76 14.65 -7.96
N VAL A 150 -5.39 14.97 -6.73
CA VAL A 150 -4.05 15.43 -6.37
C VAL A 150 -3.30 14.29 -5.70
N ARG A 151 -2.09 14.04 -6.20
CA ARG A 151 -1.15 13.04 -5.68
C ARG A 151 -0.13 13.71 -4.78
N ALA A 152 0.09 13.13 -3.60
CA ALA A 152 1.14 13.54 -2.66
C ALA A 152 1.91 12.32 -2.14
N GLU A 153 3.13 12.55 -1.67
CA GLU A 153 3.93 11.51 -0.99
C GLU A 153 3.29 11.16 0.37
N PHE A 154 3.35 9.88 0.76
CA PHE A 154 2.95 9.45 2.09
C PHE A 154 4.04 9.77 3.12
N ASN A 155 3.86 10.89 3.83
CA ASN A 155 4.67 11.30 4.96
C ASN A 155 3.76 11.93 6.03
N GLU A 156 4.34 12.26 7.19
CA GLU A 156 3.59 12.78 8.35
C GLU A 156 2.80 14.05 8.01
N GLU A 157 3.44 15.01 7.33
CA GLU A 157 2.84 16.30 6.98
C GLU A 157 1.64 16.12 6.05
N ASN A 158 1.82 15.38 4.95
CA ASN A 158 0.75 15.15 3.99
C ASN A 158 -0.37 14.28 4.58
N PHE A 159 -0.05 13.37 5.50
CA PHE A 159 -1.05 12.60 6.23
C PHE A 159 -1.93 13.51 7.09
N PHE A 160 -1.36 14.42 7.89
CA PHE A 160 -2.16 15.33 8.71
C PHE A 160 -2.94 16.36 7.88
N HIS A 161 -2.41 16.77 6.72
CA HIS A 161 -3.18 17.58 5.77
C HIS A 161 -4.40 16.80 5.25
N ALA A 162 -4.20 15.58 4.78
CA ALA A 162 -5.26 14.68 4.32
C ALA A 162 -6.31 14.42 5.42
N LEU A 163 -5.86 14.20 6.66
CA LEU A 163 -6.71 14.02 7.82
C LEU A 163 -7.64 15.21 8.05
N THR A 164 -7.07 16.41 8.01
CA THR A 164 -7.79 17.67 8.21
C THR A 164 -8.81 17.90 7.09
N ASP A 165 -8.45 17.60 5.85
CA ASP A 165 -9.37 17.68 4.71
C ASP A 165 -10.58 16.76 4.93
N VAL A 166 -10.36 15.50 5.35
CA VAL A 166 -11.44 14.53 5.59
C VAL A 166 -12.36 14.92 6.74
N LEU A 167 -11.83 15.55 7.78
CA LEU A 167 -12.62 15.96 8.95
C LEU A 167 -13.47 17.20 8.71
N ASN A 168 -13.05 18.08 7.79
CA ASN A 168 -13.74 19.32 7.46
C ASN A 168 -14.67 19.21 6.23
N SER A 169 -14.74 18.02 5.62
CA SER A 169 -15.54 17.73 4.43
C SER A 169 -17.00 17.40 4.74
#